data_AF-A0A0M1JCF0-F1
#
_entry.id   AF-A0A0M1JCF0-F1
#
_cell.length_a   1.000
_cell.length_b   1.000
_cell.length_c   1.000
_cell.angle_alpha   90.00
_cell.angle_beta   90.00
_cell.angle_gamma   90.00
#
_symmetry.space_group_name_H-M   'P 1'
#
loop_
_entity.id
_entity.type
_entity.pdbx_description
1 polymer ?
#
loop_
_entity_poly.entity_id
_entity_poly.type
_entity_poly.pdbx_seq_one_letter_code
_entity_poly.pdbx_strand_id
1 'polypeptide(L)'
;MKKLDIKQVVDNNLCHSCGACVPICHVNAISFLQNNIGQYLPSIDYDICTICCTLCYKVCPGININEKSVEYLSNLNDPFLGDTFNTLIGRANDPEIFHNAQSGGLVTQTLIYLMKKKEIRGALVVQGISIDGKYCPILFCKNEMALT
;
A
#
# COMPACT_ATOMS: atom_id res chain seq x y z
N MET A 1 -18.30 7.97 -23.10
CA MET A 1 -16.98 7.42 -22.71
C MET A 1 -17.09 6.78 -21.34
N LYS A 2 -16.57 5.56 -21.15
CA LYS A 2 -16.61 4.86 -19.86
C LYS A 2 -15.62 5.53 -18.91
N LYS A 3 -16.07 6.03 -17.75
CA LYS A 3 -15.21 6.61 -16.72
C LYS A 3 -14.31 5.49 -16.16
N LEU A 4 -12.98 5.64 -16.28
CA LEU A 4 -11.99 4.71 -15.75
C LEU A 4 -11.49 5.23 -14.41
N ASP A 5 -11.92 4.59 -13.33
CA ASP A 5 -11.49 4.88 -11.97
C ASP A 5 -11.28 3.57 -11.18
N ILE A 6 -10.78 3.69 -9.96
CA ILE A 6 -10.47 2.53 -9.10
C ILE A 6 -11.68 1.69 -8.73
N LYS A 7 -12.91 2.18 -8.92
CA LYS A 7 -14.12 1.41 -8.61
C LYS A 7 -14.14 0.11 -9.41
N GLN A 8 -13.62 0.12 -10.63
CA GLN A 8 -13.51 -1.10 -11.46
C GLN A 8 -12.61 -2.17 -10.82
N VAL A 9 -11.52 -1.78 -10.15
CA VAL A 9 -10.65 -2.74 -9.45
C VAL A 9 -11.37 -3.31 -8.23
N VAL A 10 -12.10 -2.47 -7.51
CA VAL A 10 -12.93 -2.89 -6.37
C VAL A 10 -14.04 -3.84 -6.79
N ASP A 11 -14.80 -3.48 -7.84
CA ASP A 11 -15.92 -4.26 -8.36
C ASP A 11 -15.47 -5.65 -8.86
N ASN A 12 -14.22 -5.77 -9.32
CA ASN A 12 -13.62 -7.04 -9.76
C ASN A 12 -12.93 -7.81 -8.61
N ASN A 13 -13.03 -7.37 -7.36
CA ASN A 13 -12.37 -7.97 -6.19
C ASN A 13 -10.84 -8.04 -6.29
N LEU A 14 -10.22 -7.11 -7.03
CA LEU A 14 -8.76 -7.05 -7.23
C LEU A 14 -8.08 -6.02 -6.31
N CYS A 15 -8.82 -5.43 -5.37
CA CYS A 15 -8.31 -4.42 -4.46
C CYS A 15 -7.60 -5.04 -3.26
N HIS A 16 -6.30 -4.75 -3.09
CA HIS A 16 -5.49 -5.23 -1.96
C HIS A 16 -5.44 -4.25 -0.77
N SER A 17 -6.34 -3.27 -0.73
CA SER A 17 -6.40 -2.27 0.34
C SER A 17 -5.09 -1.50 0.60
N CYS A 18 -4.21 -1.37 -0.40
CA CYS A 18 -2.89 -0.74 -0.25
C CYS A 18 -2.92 0.79 -0.09
N GLY A 19 -4.06 1.42 -0.40
CA GLY A 19 -4.28 2.86 -0.22
C GLY A 19 -3.55 3.79 -1.19
N ALA A 20 -2.81 3.28 -2.18
CA ALA A 20 -2.05 4.11 -3.14
C ALA A 20 -2.91 5.14 -3.91
N CYS A 21 -4.21 4.88 -4.03
CA CYS A 21 -5.16 5.77 -4.69
C CYS A 21 -5.48 7.06 -3.90
N VAL A 22 -5.26 7.08 -2.58
CA VAL A 22 -5.51 8.26 -1.72
C VAL A 22 -4.48 9.36 -1.98
N PRO A 23 -3.16 9.15 -1.79
CA PRO A 23 -2.18 10.21 -1.92
C PRO A 23 -2.02 10.73 -3.36
N ILE A 24 -2.40 9.95 -4.38
CA ILE A 24 -2.38 10.42 -5.79
C ILE A 24 -3.61 11.29 -6.15
N CYS A 25 -4.64 11.31 -5.31
CA CYS A 25 -5.87 12.05 -5.57
C CYS A 25 -5.72 13.52 -5.18
N HIS A 26 -5.37 14.38 -6.14
CA HIS A 26 -5.17 15.81 -5.92
C HIS A 26 -6.39 16.58 -5.36
N VAL A 27 -7.60 16.02 -5.48
CA VAL A 27 -8.85 16.62 -4.98
C VAL A 27 -9.36 15.94 -3.70
N ASN A 28 -8.61 14.99 -3.14
CA ASN A 28 -8.98 14.25 -1.93
C ASN A 28 -10.38 13.60 -1.99
N ALA A 29 -10.81 13.12 -3.16
CA ALA A 29 -12.12 12.51 -3.37
C ALA A 29 -12.22 11.03 -2.95
N ILE A 30 -11.14 10.45 -2.42
CA ILE A 30 -11.07 9.02 -2.12
C ILE A 30 -10.84 8.83 -0.62
N SER A 31 -11.72 8.04 0.00
CA SER A 31 -11.61 7.60 1.39
C SER A 31 -11.68 6.07 1.48
N PHE A 32 -11.36 5.48 2.62
CA PHE A 32 -11.51 4.04 2.85
C PHE A 32 -12.65 3.77 3.83
N LEU A 33 -13.53 2.85 3.47
CA LEU A 33 -14.65 2.40 4.30
C LEU A 33 -14.52 0.91 4.56
N GLN A 34 -14.83 0.49 5.78
CA GLN A 34 -14.88 -0.91 6.14
C GLN A 34 -16.19 -1.51 5.64
N ASN A 35 -16.13 -2.64 4.93
CA ASN A 35 -17.30 -3.40 4.55
C ASN A 35 -17.75 -4.35 5.68
N ASN A 36 -18.86 -5.08 5.46
CA ASN A 36 -19.48 -5.95 6.45
C ASN A 36 -18.61 -7.16 6.87
N ILE A 37 -17.55 -7.47 6.12
CA ILE A 37 -16.61 -8.56 6.43
C ILE A 37 -15.28 -8.05 6.99
N GLY A 38 -15.21 -6.75 7.32
CA GLY A 38 -14.05 -6.14 7.96
C GLY A 38 -12.96 -5.65 7.01
N GLN A 39 -13.14 -5.76 5.69
CA GLN A 39 -12.18 -5.30 4.69
C GLN A 39 -12.34 -3.80 4.44
N TYR A 40 -11.23 -3.07 4.41
CA TYR A 40 -11.20 -1.64 4.07
C TYR A 40 -11.07 -1.47 2.55
N LEU A 41 -12.08 -0.88 1.91
CA LEU A 41 -12.11 -0.65 0.48
C LEU A 41 -12.23 0.85 0.18
N PRO A 42 -11.66 1.33 -0.94
CA PRO A 42 -11.76 2.72 -1.30
C PRO A 42 -13.18 3.06 -1.76
N SER A 43 -13.71 4.18 -1.25
CA SER A 43 -14.96 4.81 -1.65
C SER A 43 -14.64 6.15 -2.31
N ILE A 44 -15.29 6.41 -3.46
CA ILE A 44 -15.10 7.63 -4.25
C ILE A 44 -16.30 8.55 -3.99
N ASP A 45 -16.03 9.77 -3.54
CA ASP A 45 -16.98 10.86 -3.57
C ASP A 45 -17.03 11.44 -5.00
N TYR A 46 -18.13 11.17 -5.70
CA TYR A 46 -18.29 11.58 -7.10
C TYR A 46 -18.64 13.06 -7.28
N ASP A 47 -19.09 13.74 -6.22
CA ASP A 47 -19.33 15.18 -6.25
C ASP A 47 -18.00 15.95 -6.23
N ILE A 48 -16.98 15.40 -5.54
CA ILE A 48 -15.62 15.93 -5.51
C ILE A 48 -14.78 15.43 -6.71
N CYS A 49 -15.00 14.19 -7.17
CA CYS A 49 -14.25 13.57 -8.26
C CYS A 49 -14.66 14.11 -9.67
N THR A 50 -14.37 15.38 -9.90
CA THR A 50 -14.77 16.14 -11.10
C THR A 50 -13.75 16.12 -12.24
N ILE A 51 -12.48 15.80 -11.95
CA ILE A 51 -11.36 16.00 -12.89
C ILE A 51 -11.15 14.84 -13.88
N CYS A 52 -11.78 13.67 -13.70
CA CYS A 52 -11.61 12.51 -14.60
C CYS A 52 -10.14 12.21 -14.98
N CYS A 53 -9.20 12.41 -14.05
CA CYS A 53 -7.75 12.35 -14.33
C CYS A 53 -7.20 10.92 -14.48
N THR A 54 -7.97 9.90 -14.08
CA THR A 54 -7.61 8.45 -14.12
C THR A 54 -6.36 8.05 -13.31
N LEU A 55 -5.79 8.97 -12.50
CA LEU A 55 -4.54 8.72 -11.79
C LEU A 55 -4.68 7.61 -10.74
N CYS A 56 -5.81 7.58 -10.03
CA CYS A 56 -6.10 6.51 -9.06
C CYS A 56 -6.12 5.13 -9.73
N TYR A 57 -6.64 5.05 -10.96
CA TYR A 57 -6.64 3.81 -11.74
C TYR A 57 -5.22 3.43 -12.15
N LYS A 58 -4.45 4.38 -12.72
CA LYS A 58 -3.08 4.13 -13.22
C LYS A 58 -2.08 3.70 -12.14
N VAL A 59 -2.22 4.20 -10.91
CA VAL A 59 -1.32 3.83 -9.80
C VAL A 59 -1.66 2.46 -9.21
N CYS A 60 -2.85 1.93 -9.50
CA CYS A 60 -3.33 0.73 -8.83
C CYS A 60 -2.65 -0.53 -9.38
N PRO A 61 -1.97 -1.34 -8.55
CA PRO A 61 -1.33 -2.57 -9.01
C PRO A 61 -2.35 -3.64 -9.46
N GLY A 62 -3.58 -3.58 -8.92
CA GLY A 62 -4.64 -4.54 -9.22
C GLY A 62 -5.12 -4.49 -10.68
N ILE A 63 -4.88 -3.40 -11.41
CA ILE A 63 -5.27 -3.30 -12.84
C ILE A 63 -4.48 -4.25 -13.73
N ASN A 64 -3.28 -4.64 -13.30
CA ASN A 64 -2.36 -5.45 -14.08
C ASN A 64 -2.58 -6.95 -13.84
N ILE A 65 -3.51 -7.33 -12.95
CA ILE A 65 -3.91 -8.72 -12.77
C ILE A 65 -4.79 -9.12 -13.95
N ASN A 66 -4.25 -9.97 -14.82
CA ASN A 66 -4.91 -10.43 -16.04
C ASN A 66 -4.61 -11.92 -16.28
N GLU A 67 -5.02 -12.43 -17.44
CA GLU A 67 -4.81 -13.83 -17.83
C GLU A 67 -3.35 -14.27 -17.74
N LYS A 68 -2.38 -13.39 -18.05
CA LYS A 68 -0.95 -13.71 -17.92
C LYS A 68 -0.53 -13.86 -16.46
N SER A 69 -1.13 -13.09 -15.55
CA SER A 69 -0.90 -13.25 -14.11
C SER A 69 -1.39 -14.62 -13.64
N VAL A 70 -2.55 -15.06 -14.13
CA VAL A 70 -3.11 -16.39 -13.82
C VAL A 70 -2.25 -17.50 -14.43
N GLU A 71 -1.80 -17.34 -15.66
CA GLU A 71 -0.91 -18.29 -16.34
C GLU A 71 0.42 -18.43 -15.60
N TYR A 72 1.03 -17.29 -15.21
CA TYR A 72 2.24 -17.30 -14.38
C TYR A 72 2.02 -18.08 -13.08
N LEU A 73 0.96 -17.76 -12.34
CA LEU A 73 0.65 -18.43 -11.07
C LEU A 73 0.39 -19.93 -11.24
N SER A 74 -0.26 -20.34 -12.34
CA SER A 74 -0.57 -21.75 -12.64
C SER A 74 0.68 -22.57 -12.99
N ASN A 75 1.75 -21.92 -13.44
CA ASN A 75 3.02 -22.56 -13.79
C ASN A 75 4.00 -22.64 -12.61
N LEU A 76 3.63 -22.08 -11.45
CA LEU A 76 4.44 -22.18 -10.24
C LEU A 76 4.38 -23.60 -9.66
N ASN A 77 5.49 -24.04 -9.08
CA ASN A 77 5.52 -25.30 -8.31
C ASN A 77 4.54 -25.26 -7.12
N ASP A 78 4.42 -24.09 -6.47
CA ASP A 78 3.44 -23.83 -5.42
C ASP A 78 2.83 -22.44 -5.65
N PRO A 79 1.54 -22.35 -6.05
CA PRO A 79 0.87 -21.08 -6.33
C PRO A 79 0.61 -20.24 -5.07
N PHE A 80 0.72 -20.82 -3.87
CA PHE A 80 0.55 -20.10 -2.61
C PHE A 80 1.87 -19.52 -2.09
N LEU A 81 2.99 -20.20 -2.34
CA LEU A 81 4.31 -19.72 -1.93
C LEU A 81 4.99 -18.83 -2.98
N GLY A 82 4.77 -19.09 -4.26
CA GLY A 82 5.52 -18.42 -5.32
C GLY A 82 6.94 -18.95 -5.50
N ASP A 83 7.71 -18.26 -6.35
CA ASP A 83 9.14 -18.55 -6.56
C ASP A 83 9.99 -17.91 -5.45
N THR A 84 10.25 -18.67 -4.39
CA THR A 84 11.12 -18.21 -3.29
C THR A 84 12.56 -18.66 -3.50
N PHE A 85 13.51 -17.71 -3.58
CA PHE A 85 14.94 -18.02 -3.66
C PHE A 85 15.51 -18.48 -2.31
N ASN A 86 15.21 -17.74 -1.23
CA ASN A 86 15.69 -18.00 0.13
C ASN A 86 14.66 -17.48 1.14
N THR A 87 14.53 -18.18 2.27
CA THR A 87 13.70 -17.76 3.41
C THR A 87 14.60 -17.59 4.63
N LEU A 88 14.58 -16.40 5.22
CA LEU A 88 15.41 -16.03 6.36
C LEU A 88 14.54 -15.46 7.48
N ILE A 89 15.00 -15.62 8.72
CA ILE A 89 14.33 -15.09 9.91
C ILE A 89 15.24 -14.04 10.53
N GLY A 90 14.67 -12.88 10.89
CA GLY A 90 15.39 -11.79 11.50
C GLY A 90 14.47 -10.87 12.29
N ARG A 91 15.07 -10.04 13.14
CA ARG A 91 14.39 -8.99 13.91
C ARG A 91 15.24 -7.73 13.95
N ALA A 92 14.64 -6.61 14.35
CA ALA A 92 15.35 -5.39 14.65
C ALA A 92 16.36 -5.61 15.79
N ASN A 93 17.57 -5.09 15.62
CA ASN A 93 18.59 -5.07 16.67
C ASN A 93 18.42 -3.85 17.59
N ASP A 94 17.67 -2.84 17.14
CA ASP A 94 17.28 -1.70 17.95
C ASP A 94 16.14 -2.10 18.91
N PRO A 95 16.34 -2.02 20.23
CA PRO A 95 15.32 -2.41 21.21
C PRO A 95 14.04 -1.60 21.10
N GLU A 96 14.12 -0.29 20.81
CA GLU A 96 12.94 0.56 20.73
C GLU A 96 12.06 0.16 19.54
N ILE A 97 12.69 -0.08 18.39
CA ILE A 97 11.98 -0.59 17.20
C ILE A 97 11.39 -1.98 17.50
N PHE A 98 12.15 -2.87 18.15
CA PHE A 98 11.69 -4.21 18.46
C PHE A 98 10.44 -4.20 19.37
N HIS A 99 10.45 -3.37 20.41
CA HIS A 99 9.34 -3.28 21.37
C HIS A 99 8.08 -2.61 20.81
N ASN A 100 8.24 -1.67 19.87
CA ASN A 100 7.12 -0.95 19.25
C ASN A 100 6.60 -1.61 17.96
N ALA A 101 7.24 -2.67 17.46
CA ALA A 101 6.88 -3.29 16.20
C ALA A 101 5.86 -4.42 16.34
N GLN A 102 5.01 -4.59 15.33
CA GLN A 102 4.00 -5.66 15.28
C GLN A 102 4.62 -7.06 15.09
N SER A 103 5.69 -7.18 14.28
CA SER A 103 6.33 -8.46 13.94
C SER A 103 7.87 -8.35 13.96
N GLY A 104 8.43 -7.90 15.09
CA GLY A 104 9.88 -7.88 15.31
C GLY A 104 10.66 -6.79 14.59
N GLY A 105 10.00 -5.88 13.86
CA GLY A 105 10.58 -4.62 13.40
C GLY A 105 11.52 -4.69 12.19
N LEU A 106 11.60 -5.84 11.51
CA LEU A 106 12.53 -6.04 10.39
C LEU A 106 12.31 -5.04 9.24
N VAL A 107 11.06 -4.78 8.87
CA VAL A 107 10.71 -3.83 7.81
C VAL A 107 11.14 -2.41 8.19
N THR A 108 10.79 -1.97 9.40
CA THR A 108 11.15 -0.65 9.92
C THR A 108 12.66 -0.45 10.01
N GLN A 109 13.39 -1.44 10.55
CA GLN A 109 14.85 -1.40 10.65
C GLN A 109 15.52 -1.33 9.28
N THR A 110 15.05 -2.12 8.31
CA THR A 110 15.54 -2.12 6.93
C THR A 110 15.31 -0.75 6.29
N LEU A 111 14.13 -0.18 6.47
CA LEU A 111 13.79 1.13 5.93
C LEU A 111 14.72 2.22 6.48
N ILE A 112 14.91 2.26 7.80
CA ILE A 112 15.81 3.23 8.46
C ILE A 112 17.25 3.05 7.98
N TYR A 113 17.71 1.81 7.81
CA TYR A 113 19.03 1.52 7.27
C TYR A 113 19.23 2.10 5.86
N LEU A 114 18.29 1.84 4.94
CA LEU A 114 18.33 2.35 3.57
C LEU A 114 18.30 3.89 3.51
N MET A 115 17.51 4.53 4.38
CA MET A 115 17.50 5.99 4.49
C MET A 115 18.81 6.55 5.00
N LYS A 116 19.40 5.95 6.05
CA LYS A 116 20.72 6.34 6.58
C LYS A 116 21.83 6.17 5.54
N LYS A 117 21.77 5.11 4.74
CA LYS A 117 22.68 4.87 3.60
C LYS A 117 22.40 5.75 2.38
N LYS A 118 21.28 6.49 2.37
CA LYS A 118 20.83 7.33 1.25
C LYS A 118 20.58 6.54 -0.03
N GLU A 119 20.24 5.26 0.08
CA GLU A 119 19.88 4.41 -1.06
C GLU A 119 18.43 4.67 -1.51
N ILE A 120 17.60 5.22 -0.63
CA ILE A 120 16.25 5.70 -0.94
C ILE A 120 16.09 7.16 -0.52
N ARG A 121 15.25 7.90 -1.25
CA ARG A 121 14.88 9.30 -0.93
C ARG A 121 13.68 9.40 0.01
N GLY A 122 12.80 8.40 -0.03
CA GLY A 122 11.60 8.31 0.77
C GLY A 122 10.96 6.93 0.64
N ALA A 123 9.95 6.66 1.45
CA ALA A 123 9.18 5.43 1.39
C ALA A 123 7.70 5.69 1.62
N LEU A 124 6.87 4.94 0.91
CA LEU A 124 5.44 4.89 1.18
C LEU A 124 5.21 3.94 2.35
N VAL A 125 4.72 4.47 3.47
CA VAL A 125 4.47 3.71 4.71
C VAL A 125 3.04 3.94 5.18
N VAL A 126 2.53 3.07 6.04
CA VAL A 126 1.22 3.24 6.67
C VAL A 126 1.46 3.64 8.12
N GLN A 127 0.92 4.79 8.53
CA GLN A 127 1.01 5.24 9.92
C GLN A 127 0.01 4.47 10.79
N GLY A 128 0.48 4.00 11.96
CA GLY A 128 -0.38 3.40 12.96
C GLY A 128 -1.24 4.45 13.64
N ILE A 129 -2.57 4.35 13.44
CA ILE A 129 -3.63 5.21 14.00
C ILE A 129 -3.45 6.70 13.66
N SER A 130 -4.16 7.17 12.64
CA SER A 130 -4.44 8.61 12.51
C SER A 130 -5.47 9.03 13.56
N ILE A 131 -5.45 10.32 13.90
CA ILE A 131 -6.27 11.02 14.91
C ILE A 131 -7.79 10.78 14.71
N ASP A 132 -8.21 10.28 13.55
CA ASP A 132 -9.61 10.02 13.18
C ASP A 132 -9.92 8.52 12.89
N GLY A 133 -9.02 7.59 13.26
CA GLY A 133 -9.24 6.15 13.10
C GLY A 133 -9.10 5.61 11.66
N LYS A 134 -8.49 6.37 10.75
CA LYS A 134 -8.27 5.96 9.34
C LYS A 134 -6.82 5.55 9.08
N TYR A 135 -6.61 4.42 8.41
CA TYR A 135 -5.29 4.06 7.90
C TYR A 135 -4.97 4.91 6.66
N CYS A 136 -3.97 5.77 6.77
CA CYS A 136 -3.54 6.63 5.67
C CYS A 136 -2.10 6.28 5.29
N PRO A 137 -1.85 5.84 4.04
CA PRO A 137 -0.49 5.79 3.52
C PRO A 137 0.10 7.20 3.46
N ILE A 138 1.29 7.36 4.02
CA ILE A 138 2.06 8.61 3.99
C ILE A 138 3.38 8.38 3.27
N LEU A 139 3.88 9.42 2.62
CA LEU A 139 5.22 9.42 2.05
C LEU A 139 6.22 9.91 3.12
N PHE A 140 6.89 8.97 3.79
CA PHE A 140 7.94 9.30 4.74
C PHE A 140 9.21 9.73 4.00
N CYS A 141 9.64 10.97 4.22
CA CYS A 141 10.78 11.59 3.51
C CYS A 141 11.86 12.08 4.47
N LYS A 142 13.09 12.23 3.95
CA LYS A 142 14.28 12.64 4.70
C LYS A 142 14.14 13.88 5.61
N ASN A 143 13.23 14.80 5.30
CA ASN A 143 12.98 16.00 6.12
C ASN A 143 12.27 15.68 7.45
N GLU A 144 11.70 14.48 7.61
CA GLU A 144 10.95 14.05 8.80
C GLU A 144 11.83 13.28 9.80
N MET A 145 13.07 12.92 9.44
CA MET A 145 14.05 12.28 10.34
C MET A 145 14.59 13.22 11.44
N ALA A 146 14.11 14.46 11.53
CA ALA A 146 14.51 15.44 12.54
C ALA A 146 13.60 15.47 13.78
N LEU A 147 12.60 14.59 13.88
CA LEU A 147 11.57 14.60 14.94
C LEU A 147 11.37 13.26 15.66
N THR A 148 12.37 12.40 15.68
CA THR A 148 12.47 11.26 16.60
C THR A 148 13.84 11.23 17.24
#